data_AF-A0A526YFJ1-F1
#
_entry.id   AF-A0A526YFJ1-F1
#
_cell.length_a   1.000
_cell.length_b   1.000
_cell.length_c   1.000
_cell.angle_alpha   90.00
_cell.angle_beta   90.00
_cell.angle_gamma   90.00
#
_symmetry.space_group_name_H-M   'P 1'
#
loop_
_entity.id
_entity.type
_entity.pdbx_description
1 polymer ?
#
loop_
_entity_poly.entity_id
_entity_poly.type
_entity_poly.pdbx_seq_one_letter_code
_entity_poly.pdbx_strand_id
1 'polypeptide(L)'
;RPLSILTGNGGLFLDFEMERGADGAMTGYAFPDMLVDMVKLSAAGERDKAHDLFDAHLPYLRYEQQPGVGLAVRKYVMMKRGAIASDAQRKPGSAL
;
A
#
# COMPACT_ATOMS: atom_id res chain seq x y z
N ARG A 1 5.48 -10.92 -26.50
CA ARG A 1 6.51 -10.39 -25.56
C ARG A 1 5.90 -10.45 -24.17
N PRO A 2 6.54 -11.07 -23.16
CA PRO A 2 6.07 -10.97 -21.77
C PRO A 2 6.01 -9.49 -21.35
N LEU A 3 4.97 -9.11 -20.61
CA LEU A 3 4.76 -7.76 -20.10
C LEU A 3 4.38 -7.85 -18.63
N SER A 4 5.11 -7.14 -17.77
CA SER A 4 4.77 -7.10 -16.35
C SER A 4 3.71 -6.05 -16.05
N ILE A 5 2.79 -6.37 -15.13
CA ILE A 5 1.69 -5.54 -14.67
C ILE A 5 1.80 -5.40 -13.15
N LEU A 6 2.23 -4.22 -12.68
CA LEU A 6 2.20 -3.86 -11.26
C LEU A 6 1.09 -2.84 -11.02
N THR A 7 0.24 -3.07 -10.03
CA THR A 7 -0.90 -2.19 -9.75
C THR A 7 -0.59 -1.13 -8.72
N GLY A 8 -1.28 0.01 -8.82
CA GLY A 8 -1.01 1.20 -8.03
C GLY A 8 -2.23 1.64 -7.24
N ASN A 9 -2.66 2.89 -7.44
CA ASN A 9 -3.85 3.48 -6.80
C ASN A 9 -3.91 3.27 -5.27
N GLY A 10 -2.76 3.39 -4.60
CA GLY A 10 -2.64 3.19 -3.15
C GLY A 10 -2.77 1.73 -2.69
N GLY A 11 -2.96 0.78 -3.61
CA GLY A 11 -3.29 -0.62 -3.31
C GLY A 11 -4.77 -0.86 -3.05
N LEU A 12 -5.66 0.07 -3.44
CA LEU A 12 -7.08 0.06 -3.03
C LEU A 12 -7.88 -1.17 -3.50
N PHE A 13 -7.40 -1.85 -4.53
CA PHE A 13 -8.02 -3.05 -5.10
C PHE A 13 -7.03 -4.22 -5.20
N LEU A 14 -5.94 -4.19 -4.43
CA LEU A 14 -4.83 -5.12 -4.61
C LEU A 14 -5.26 -6.59 -4.42
N ASP A 15 -6.17 -6.84 -3.47
CA ASP A 15 -6.85 -8.12 -3.25
C ASP A 15 -7.38 -8.75 -4.54
N PHE A 16 -8.20 -8.02 -5.29
CA PHE A 16 -8.76 -8.51 -6.53
C PHE A 16 -7.82 -8.35 -7.73
N GLU A 17 -6.96 -7.34 -7.74
CA GLU A 17 -5.98 -7.16 -8.82
C GLU A 17 -5.02 -8.34 -8.93
N MET A 18 -4.57 -8.90 -7.80
CA MET A 18 -3.76 -10.12 -7.77
C MET A 18 -4.55 -11.32 -8.30
N GLU A 19 -5.84 -11.47 -7.97
CA GLU A 19 -6.71 -12.51 -8.54
C GLU A 19 -6.90 -12.39 -10.05
N ARG A 20 -6.73 -11.18 -10.61
CA ARG A 20 -6.83 -10.92 -12.06
C ARG A 20 -5.51 -11.09 -12.80
N GLY A 21 -4.44 -11.50 -12.12
CA GLY A 21 -3.15 -11.78 -12.73
C GLY A 21 -2.22 -10.57 -12.79
N ALA A 22 -2.37 -9.60 -11.88
CA ALA A 22 -1.29 -8.65 -11.63
C ALA A 22 -0.04 -9.39 -11.11
N ASP A 23 1.15 -8.93 -11.49
CA ASP A 23 2.43 -9.48 -11.03
C ASP A 23 2.86 -8.95 -9.66
N GLY A 24 2.13 -7.96 -9.12
CA GLY A 24 2.40 -7.36 -7.82
C GLY A 24 1.90 -5.92 -7.70
N ALA A 25 2.45 -5.21 -6.74
CA ALA A 25 2.05 -3.85 -6.38
C ALA A 25 3.19 -2.82 -6.53
N MET A 26 2.82 -1.62 -6.96
CA MET A 26 3.64 -0.40 -7.00
C MET A 26 2.89 0.73 -6.29
N THR A 27 2.90 0.69 -4.96
CA THR A 27 2.21 1.67 -4.10
C THR A 27 3.18 2.28 -3.08
N GLY A 28 2.86 3.49 -2.61
CA GLY A 28 3.60 4.17 -1.54
C GLY A 28 3.18 3.76 -0.13
N TYR A 29 2.23 2.83 0.03
CA TYR A 29 1.64 2.45 1.31
C TYR A 29 2.67 2.33 2.44
N ALA A 30 2.39 2.92 3.61
CA ALA A 30 3.36 2.99 4.71
C ALA A 30 3.71 1.63 5.37
N PHE A 31 3.08 0.53 4.94
CA PHE A 31 3.40 -0.84 5.34
C PHE A 31 3.76 -1.70 4.12
N PRO A 32 4.94 -1.49 3.50
CA PRO A 32 5.38 -2.30 2.36
C PRO A 32 5.61 -3.77 2.73
N ASP A 33 5.94 -4.05 3.99
CA ASP A 33 6.03 -5.38 4.57
C ASP A 33 4.72 -6.17 4.45
N MET A 34 3.58 -5.54 4.73
CA MET A 34 2.26 -6.16 4.53
C MET A 34 2.01 -6.45 3.04
N LEU A 35 2.37 -5.55 2.13
CA LEU A 35 2.15 -5.76 0.69
C LEU A 35 2.93 -6.97 0.18
N VAL A 36 4.15 -7.16 0.69
CA VAL A 36 4.96 -8.34 0.38
C VAL A 36 4.23 -9.62 0.79
N ASP A 37 3.67 -9.65 1.99
CA ASP A 37 2.95 -10.84 2.48
C ASP A 37 1.63 -11.06 1.72
N MET A 38 0.91 -9.99 1.39
CA MET A 38 -0.29 -10.06 0.56
C MET A 38 0.02 -10.66 -0.82
N VAL A 39 1.03 -10.15 -1.52
CA VAL A 39 1.44 -10.67 -2.85
C VAL A 39 1.87 -12.13 -2.76
N LYS A 40 2.60 -12.53 -1.70
CA LYS A 40 2.98 -13.93 -1.47
C LYS A 40 1.77 -14.83 -1.24
N LEU A 41 0.82 -14.41 -0.40
CA LEU A 41 -0.40 -15.18 -0.12
C LEU A 41 -1.24 -15.34 -1.40
N SER A 42 -1.41 -14.27 -2.18
CA SER A 42 -2.08 -14.33 -3.47
C SER A 42 -1.38 -15.28 -4.44
N ALA A 43 -0.04 -15.21 -4.56
CA ALA A 43 0.73 -16.10 -5.42
C ALA A 43 0.69 -17.57 -4.97
N ALA A 44 0.51 -17.82 -3.68
CA ALA A 44 0.33 -19.16 -3.11
C ALA A 44 -1.10 -19.71 -3.26
N GLY A 45 -2.05 -18.92 -3.79
CA GLY A 45 -3.46 -19.30 -3.88
C GLY A 45 -4.20 -19.28 -2.55
N GLU A 46 -3.61 -18.67 -1.51
CA GLU A 46 -4.14 -18.57 -0.15
C GLU A 46 -5.14 -17.41 -0.04
N ARG A 47 -6.22 -17.48 -0.84
CA ARG A 47 -7.16 -16.38 -1.06
C ARG A 47 -7.70 -15.80 0.24
N ASP A 48 -8.26 -16.63 1.13
CA ASP A 48 -8.90 -16.13 2.35
C ASP A 48 -7.90 -15.42 3.26
N LYS A 49 -6.68 -15.95 3.40
CA LYS A 49 -5.61 -15.29 4.17
C LYS A 49 -5.16 -13.97 3.52
N ALA A 50 -5.11 -13.90 2.19
CA ALA A 50 -4.75 -12.68 1.47
C ALA A 50 -5.81 -11.59 1.69
N HIS A 51 -7.09 -11.96 1.62
CA HIS A 51 -8.23 -11.07 1.87
C HIS A 51 -8.31 -10.65 3.34
N ASP A 52 -8.11 -11.57 4.29
CA ASP A 52 -8.07 -11.24 5.73
C ASP A 52 -6.97 -10.21 6.05
N LEU A 53 -5.77 -10.40 5.49
CA LEU A 53 -4.66 -9.46 5.65
C LEU A 53 -4.97 -8.11 5.00
N PHE A 54 -5.57 -8.12 3.81
CA PHE A 54 -5.97 -6.91 3.09
C PHE A 54 -7.02 -6.12 3.88
N ASP A 55 -8.09 -6.79 4.32
CA ASP A 55 -9.21 -6.19 5.04
C ASP A 55 -8.79 -5.59 6.40
N ALA A 56 -7.83 -6.22 7.09
CA ALA A 56 -7.24 -5.67 8.31
C ALA A 56 -6.56 -4.31 8.08
N HIS A 57 -6.03 -4.09 6.87
CA HIS A 57 -5.27 -2.90 6.50
C HIS A 57 -6.07 -1.88 5.68
N LEU A 58 -7.18 -2.31 5.06
CA LEU A 58 -8.04 -1.49 4.21
C LEU A 58 -8.47 -0.16 4.87
N PRO A 59 -8.84 -0.11 6.16
CA PRO A 59 -9.20 1.15 6.82
C PRO A 59 -8.09 2.21 6.77
N TYR A 60 -6.83 1.81 6.97
CA TYR A 60 -5.69 2.72 6.89
C TYR A 60 -5.27 2.98 5.45
N LEU A 61 -5.32 1.96 4.57
CA LEU A 61 -5.00 2.08 3.15
C LEU A 61 -5.88 3.15 2.48
N ARG A 62 -7.20 3.12 2.70
CA ARG A 62 -8.11 4.15 2.15
C ARG A 62 -7.89 5.54 2.77
N TYR A 63 -7.42 5.61 4.02
CA TYR A 63 -7.15 6.89 4.70
C TYR A 63 -5.88 7.53 4.13
N GLU A 64 -4.85 6.73 3.87
CA GLU A 64 -3.63 7.17 3.19
C GLU A 64 -3.89 7.53 1.71
N GLN A 65 -4.88 6.92 1.05
CA GLN A 65 -5.26 7.19 -0.34
C GLN A 65 -6.20 8.40 -0.50
N GLN A 66 -5.92 9.50 0.23
CA GLN A 66 -6.64 10.76 0.12
C GLN A 66 -5.80 11.81 -0.65
N PRO A 67 -6.38 12.52 -1.63
CA PRO A 67 -5.72 13.62 -2.30
C PRO A 67 -5.27 14.70 -1.31
N GLY A 68 -4.03 15.19 -1.46
CA GLY A 68 -3.41 16.18 -0.58
C GLY A 68 -2.89 15.62 0.74
N VAL A 69 -3.76 14.98 1.53
CA VAL A 69 -3.45 14.50 2.89
C VAL A 69 -2.58 13.23 2.88
N GLY A 70 -2.71 12.39 1.86
CA GLY A 70 -2.11 11.06 1.83
C GLY A 70 -0.58 11.03 1.99
N LEU A 71 0.13 12.03 1.45
CA LEU A 71 1.59 12.12 1.64
C LEU A 71 1.96 12.44 3.09
N ALA A 72 1.18 13.28 3.77
CA ALA A 72 1.42 13.65 5.17
C ALA A 72 1.23 12.44 6.08
N VAL A 73 0.14 11.70 5.85
CA VAL A 73 -0.17 10.43 6.55
C VAL A 73 0.97 9.43 6.38
N ARG A 74 1.38 9.17 5.14
CA ARG A 74 2.46 8.23 4.83
C ARG A 74 3.76 8.60 5.53
N LYS A 75 4.18 9.86 5.40
CA LYS A 75 5.41 10.35 6.02
C LYS A 75 5.35 10.29 7.54
N TYR A 76 4.22 10.65 8.14
CA TYR A 76 4.00 10.54 9.58
C TYR A 76 4.12 9.09 10.08
N VAL A 77 3.48 8.14 9.40
CA VAL A 77 3.56 6.72 9.80
C VAL A 77 4.97 6.16 9.59
N MET A 78 5.63 6.48 8.48
CA MET A 78 7.03 6.08 8.26
C MET A 78 7.96 6.65 9.33
N MET A 79 7.76 7.90 9.75
CA MET A 79 8.52 8.52 10.84
C MET A 79 8.23 7.84 12.17
N LYS A 80 6.96 7.62 12.49
CA LYS A 80 6.52 6.95 13.74
C LYS A 80 7.05 5.51 13.84
N ARG A 81 7.20 4.83 12.70
CA ARG A 81 7.82 3.49 12.61
C ARG A 81 9.35 3.52 12.63
N GLY A 82 9.97 4.70 12.65
CA GLY A 82 11.43 4.86 12.66
C GLY A 82 12.11 4.62 11.31
N ALA A 83 11.36 4.51 10.21
CA ALA A 83 11.91 4.32 8.87
C ALA A 83 12.53 5.60 8.30
N ILE A 84 12.04 6.77 8.72
CA ILE A 84 12.59 8.09 8.37
C ILE A 84 12.68 8.97 9.60
N ALA A 85 13.61 9.93 9.60
CA ALA A 85 13.83 10.83 10.74
C ALA A 85 12.80 11.98 10.84
N SER A 86 12.09 12.31 9.76
CA SER A 86 11.16 13.45 9.73
C SER A 86 10.05 13.27 8.70
N ASP A 87 8.82 13.62 9.08
CA ASP A 87 7.65 13.65 8.24
C ASP A 87 7.50 14.93 7.38
N ALA A 88 8.41 15.91 7.54
CA ALA A 88 8.30 17.22 6.90
C ALA A 88 8.23 17.18 5.36
N GLN A 89 7.37 18.01 4.77
CA GLN A 89 7.26 18.18 3.31
C GLN A 89 7.81 19.55 2.88
N ARG A 90 8.34 19.64 1.65
CA ARG A 90 8.67 20.94 1.05
C ARG A 90 7.39 21.66 0.66
N LYS A 91 7.39 22.99 0.74
CA LYS A 91 6.25 23.81 0.34
C LYS A 91 6.08 23.82 -1.19
N PRO A 92 4.84 23.82 -1.72
CA PRO A 92 3.58 23.62 -0.99
C PRO A 92 3.38 22.15 -0.62
N GLY A 93 3.12 21.88 0.66
CA GLY A 93 2.89 20.53 1.19
C GLY A 93 1.92 20.57 2.36
N SER A 94 1.21 19.47 2.58
CA SER A 94 0.25 19.34 3.68
C SER A 94 0.94 18.76 4.92
N ALA A 95 0.55 19.22 6.09
CA ALA A 95 0.95 18.64 7.38
C ALA A 95 -0.28 18.02 8.06
N LEU A 96 -0.05 17.07 8.98
CA LEU A 96 -1.07 16.56 9.90
C LEU A 96 -1.21 17.47 11.12
#